data_AF-X0W194-F1
#
_entry.id   AF-X0W194-F1
#
_cell.length_a   1.000
_cell.length_b   1.000
_cell.length_c   1.000
_cell.angle_alpha   90.00
_cell.angle_beta   90.00
_cell.angle_gamma   90.00
#
_symmetry.space_group_name_H-M   'P 1'
#
loop_
_entity.id
_entity.type
_entity.pdbx_description
1 polymer ?
#
loop_
_entity_poly.entity_id
_entity_poly.type
_entity_poly.pdbx_seq_one_letter_code
_entity_poly.pdbx_strand_id
1 'polypeptide(L)'
;MAYKGLSNPVEGTILTVVREAASAAQAQASSGNGDLISVMEATVNAANESVANTPSLLPVLREAGVVDAGGQGLYTILEGALRYLRGETEQMQFRKPQMIASNIPLVTRLPHMVSVEEVPYGYCTNLVIRGEGLNPDKLRRRLEKKGQSLIVAGDESTLRIHIHTYDPGSIIHYAASLGTLHEISISNMDEQYQDFLKMQKERMPAVDIAVVAVVSGDGLSDIFTSLGVAAIVPGGQTMNPSTKDLLQAAELVV
;
A
#
# COMPACT_ATOMS: atom_id res chain seq x y z
N MET A 1 0.76 -15.82 11.29
CA MET A 1 -0.45 -15.93 10.43
C MET A 1 -0.35 -15.05 9.18
N ALA A 2 0.03 -13.77 9.29
CA ALA A 2 0.09 -12.82 8.16
C ALA A 2 0.83 -13.34 6.90
N TYR A 3 2.03 -13.93 7.06
CA TYR A 3 2.83 -14.46 5.96
C TYR A 3 2.14 -15.59 5.17
N LYS A 4 1.33 -16.42 5.83
CA LYS A 4 0.66 -17.57 5.21
C LYS A 4 -0.51 -17.17 4.31
N GLY A 5 -0.99 -15.92 4.43
CA GLY A 5 -2.10 -15.40 3.62
C GLY A 5 -1.67 -14.81 2.27
N LEU A 6 -0.38 -14.52 2.11
CA LEU A 6 0.17 -13.79 0.98
C LEU A 6 0.95 -14.72 0.05
N SER A 7 0.83 -14.48 -1.25
CA SER A 7 1.51 -15.28 -2.27
C SER A 7 3.01 -15.01 -2.33
N ASN A 8 3.43 -13.75 -2.14
CA ASN A 8 4.84 -13.33 -2.10
C ASN A 8 5.06 -12.33 -0.95
N PRO A 9 5.27 -12.80 0.29
CA PRO A 9 5.60 -11.90 1.40
C PRO A 9 6.99 -11.26 1.19
N VAL A 10 7.08 -9.95 1.44
CA VAL A 10 8.31 -9.15 1.23
C VAL A 10 8.73 -8.49 2.55
N GLU A 11 10.00 -8.64 2.92
CA GLU A 11 10.57 -7.93 4.08
C GLU A 11 10.79 -6.45 3.77
N GLY A 12 10.78 -5.60 4.80
CA GLY A 12 10.72 -4.15 4.67
C GLY A 12 9.32 -3.62 4.39
N THR A 13 8.27 -4.43 4.61
CA THR A 13 6.87 -4.02 4.56
C THR A 13 6.21 -4.14 5.94
N ILE A 14 4.92 -3.83 6.05
CA ILE A 14 4.07 -4.08 7.23
C ILE A 14 4.26 -5.48 7.85
N LEU A 15 4.65 -6.49 7.05
CA LEU A 15 4.93 -7.85 7.54
C LEU A 15 6.13 -7.91 8.49
N THR A 16 7.20 -7.18 8.17
CA THR A 16 8.37 -7.05 9.05
C THR A 16 7.97 -6.36 10.34
N VAL A 17 7.24 -5.24 10.23
CA VAL A 17 6.80 -4.43 11.36
C VAL A 17 5.92 -5.23 12.32
N VAL A 18 4.90 -5.95 11.81
CA VAL A 18 4.02 -6.75 12.66
C VAL A 18 4.76 -7.93 13.31
N ARG A 19 5.72 -8.54 12.60
CA ARG A 19 6.52 -9.65 13.14
C ARG A 19 7.40 -9.17 14.30
N GLU A 20 8.10 -8.05 14.12
CA GLU A 20 9.03 -7.51 15.12
C GLU A 20 8.28 -6.95 16.33
N ALA A 21 7.19 -6.21 16.11
CA ALA A 21 6.31 -5.75 17.18
C ALA A 21 5.72 -6.92 18.00
N ALA A 22 5.25 -7.98 17.33
CA ALA A 22 4.71 -9.17 18.01
C ALA A 22 5.80 -9.92 18.81
N SER A 23 7.03 -9.95 18.30
CA SER A 23 8.16 -10.58 18.99
C SER A 23 8.53 -9.83 20.26
N ALA A 24 8.57 -8.49 20.19
CA ALA A 24 8.81 -7.64 21.36
C ALA A 24 7.69 -7.76 22.40
N ALA A 25 6.43 -7.79 21.97
CA ALA A 25 5.28 -8.02 22.86
C ALA A 25 5.41 -9.34 23.64
N GLN A 26 5.75 -10.44 22.94
CA GLN A 26 5.91 -11.76 23.53
C GLN A 26 7.09 -11.81 24.51
N ALA A 27 8.21 -11.20 24.15
CA ALA A 27 9.37 -11.12 25.02
C ALA A 27 9.05 -10.37 26.33
N GLN A 28 8.37 -9.21 26.22
CA GLN A 28 7.97 -8.42 27.38
C GLN A 28 6.96 -9.15 28.26
N ALA A 29 5.96 -9.80 27.66
CA ALA A 29 4.97 -10.59 28.41
C ALA A 29 5.60 -11.78 29.14
N SER A 30 6.63 -12.41 28.55
CA SER A 30 7.32 -13.57 29.14
C SER A 30 8.29 -13.20 30.27
N SER A 31 8.60 -11.91 30.46
CA SER A 31 9.52 -11.43 31.49
C SER A 31 8.96 -11.50 32.92
N GLY A 32 7.67 -11.82 33.09
CA GLY A 32 7.03 -12.07 34.39
C GLY A 32 6.69 -10.82 35.22
N ASN A 33 7.10 -9.64 34.78
CA ASN A 33 6.92 -8.36 35.49
C ASN A 33 6.21 -7.27 34.66
N GLY A 34 5.71 -7.59 33.46
CA GLY A 34 5.10 -6.61 32.57
C GLY A 34 3.60 -6.45 32.82
N ASP A 35 3.16 -5.23 33.16
CA ASP A 35 1.75 -4.86 33.03
C ASP A 35 1.37 -4.65 31.54
N LEU A 36 0.07 -4.53 31.26
CA LEU A 36 -0.43 -4.35 29.89
C LEU A 36 0.20 -3.12 29.19
N ILE A 37 0.44 -2.04 29.94
CA ILE A 37 1.01 -0.81 29.40
C ILE A 37 2.45 -1.07 28.96
N SER A 38 3.27 -1.73 29.79
CA SER A 38 4.66 -2.05 29.47
C SER A 38 4.79 -2.98 28.25
N VAL A 39 3.89 -3.95 28.08
CA VAL A 39 3.84 -4.81 26.88
C VAL A 39 3.52 -3.96 25.64
N MET A 40 2.56 -3.06 25.76
CA MET A 40 2.18 -2.17 24.66
C MET A 40 3.30 -1.17 24.32
N GLU A 41 4.03 -0.67 25.31
CA GLU A 41 5.21 0.18 25.11
C GLU A 41 6.30 -0.54 24.33
N ALA A 42 6.67 -1.76 24.72
CA ALA A 42 7.63 -2.57 23.99
C ALA A 42 7.18 -2.83 22.54
N THR A 43 5.88 -3.09 22.37
CA THR A 43 5.27 -3.30 21.04
C THR A 43 5.37 -2.06 20.15
N VAL A 44 5.01 -0.88 20.67
CA VAL A 44 5.03 0.38 19.92
C VAL A 44 6.47 0.81 19.60
N ASN A 45 7.40 0.64 20.54
CA ASN A 45 8.81 0.96 20.32
C ASN A 45 9.42 0.07 19.23
N ALA A 46 9.19 -1.23 19.29
CA ALA A 46 9.65 -2.15 18.25
C ALA A 46 9.02 -1.86 16.88
N ALA A 47 7.73 -1.52 16.84
CA ALA A 47 7.08 -1.09 15.60
C ALA A 47 7.71 0.19 15.04
N ASN A 48 8.04 1.16 15.90
CA ASN A 48 8.69 2.40 15.50
C ASN A 48 10.05 2.16 14.84
N GLU A 49 10.92 1.40 15.52
CA GLU A 49 12.25 1.04 15.04
C GLU A 49 12.18 0.26 13.73
N SER A 50 11.23 -0.70 13.64
CA SER A 50 11.04 -1.52 12.45
C SER A 50 10.62 -0.66 11.25
N VAL A 51 9.67 0.26 11.42
CA VAL A 51 9.24 1.19 10.35
C VAL A 51 10.42 2.03 9.88
N ALA A 52 11.19 2.62 10.80
CA ALA A 52 12.36 3.43 10.46
C ALA A 52 13.44 2.64 9.69
N ASN A 53 13.49 1.33 9.89
CA ASN A 53 14.42 0.41 9.24
C ASN A 53 13.90 -0.23 7.94
N THR A 54 12.62 -0.05 7.58
CA THR A 54 12.06 -0.57 6.33
C THR A 54 12.89 -0.22 5.07
N PRO A 55 13.48 0.99 4.95
CA PRO A 55 14.31 1.32 3.78
C PRO A 55 15.63 0.55 3.74
N SER A 56 16.12 0.03 4.86
CA SER A 56 17.31 -0.84 4.88
C SER A 56 17.02 -2.23 4.33
N LEU A 57 15.75 -2.64 4.34
CA LEU A 57 15.30 -3.99 3.99
C LEU A 57 14.72 -4.06 2.57
N LEU A 58 14.10 -2.98 2.09
CA LEU A 58 13.42 -2.94 0.81
C LEU A 58 14.01 -1.84 -0.11
N PRO A 59 14.72 -2.20 -1.20
CA PRO A 59 15.43 -1.25 -2.05
C PRO A 59 14.56 -0.12 -2.61
N VAL A 60 13.32 -0.40 -2.99
CA VAL A 60 12.41 0.63 -3.54
C VAL A 60 12.10 1.72 -2.51
N LEU A 61 11.97 1.38 -1.23
CA LEU A 61 11.78 2.34 -0.14
C LEU A 61 13.04 3.18 0.10
N ARG A 62 14.21 2.53 0.02
CA ARG A 62 15.52 3.19 0.10
C ARG A 62 15.71 4.22 -1.01
N GLU A 63 15.38 3.83 -2.24
CA GLU A 63 15.50 4.67 -3.44
C GLU A 63 14.53 5.84 -3.41
N ALA A 64 13.31 5.63 -2.90
CA ALA A 64 12.33 6.68 -2.70
C ALA A 64 12.60 7.56 -1.46
N GLY A 65 13.49 7.14 -0.55
CA GLY A 65 13.78 7.86 0.69
C GLY A 65 12.61 7.89 1.68
N VAL A 66 11.67 6.95 1.57
CA VAL A 66 10.46 6.87 2.40
C VAL A 66 10.40 5.56 3.16
N VAL A 67 9.66 5.52 4.27
CA VAL A 67 9.34 4.28 5.01
C VAL A 67 8.13 3.58 4.40
N ASP A 68 7.91 2.31 4.76
CA ASP A 68 6.72 1.59 4.34
C ASP A 68 5.45 2.24 4.90
N ALA A 69 4.52 2.64 4.02
CA ALA A 69 3.28 3.28 4.42
C ALA A 69 2.36 2.33 5.22
N GLY A 70 2.36 1.03 4.91
CA GLY A 70 1.62 0.03 5.66
C GLY A 70 2.15 -0.13 7.08
N GLY A 71 3.47 -0.24 7.23
CA GLY A 71 4.17 -0.26 8.51
C GLY A 71 3.89 0.99 9.34
N GLN A 72 3.99 2.18 8.74
CA GLN A 72 3.65 3.46 9.39
C GLN A 72 2.19 3.48 9.87
N GLY A 73 1.25 2.98 9.06
CA GLY A 73 -0.15 2.86 9.43
C GLY A 73 -0.36 1.94 10.65
N LEU A 74 0.30 0.77 10.66
CA LEU A 74 0.25 -0.15 11.79
C LEU A 74 0.83 0.49 13.06
N TYR A 75 2.00 1.12 12.97
CA TYR A 75 2.60 1.87 14.08
C TYR A 75 1.62 2.93 14.63
N THR A 76 0.97 3.70 13.74
CA THR A 76 0.02 4.75 14.13
C THR A 76 -1.16 4.18 14.94
N ILE A 77 -1.69 3.02 14.53
CA ILE A 77 -2.77 2.34 15.25
C ILE A 77 -2.28 1.88 16.63
N LEU A 78 -1.10 1.27 16.70
CA LEU A 78 -0.52 0.78 17.95
C LEU A 78 -0.21 1.94 18.92
N GLU A 79 0.35 3.04 18.41
CA GLU A 79 0.63 4.25 19.19
C GLU A 79 -0.67 4.82 19.79
N GLY A 80 -1.73 4.94 18.97
CA GLY A 80 -3.04 5.40 19.44
C GLY A 80 -3.61 4.51 20.56
N ALA A 81 -3.49 3.18 20.41
CA ALA A 81 -3.92 2.24 21.44
C ALA A 81 -3.11 2.38 22.75
N LEU A 82 -1.78 2.56 22.69
CA LEU A 82 -0.96 2.81 23.86
C LEU A 82 -1.35 4.11 24.58
N ARG A 83 -1.57 5.20 23.82
CA ARG A 83 -2.01 6.49 24.37
C ARG A 83 -3.35 6.38 25.08
N TYR A 84 -4.29 5.64 24.48
CA TYR A 84 -5.57 5.36 25.12
C TYR A 84 -5.38 4.62 26.45
N LEU A 85 -4.53 3.58 26.48
CA LEU A 85 -4.24 2.83 27.71
C LEU A 85 -3.57 3.68 28.80
N ARG A 86 -2.81 4.70 28.42
CA ARG A 86 -2.21 5.68 29.35
C ARG A 86 -3.16 6.80 29.79
N GLY A 87 -4.39 6.83 29.28
CA GLY A 87 -5.36 7.89 29.58
C GLY A 87 -5.09 9.22 28.87
N GLU A 88 -4.31 9.23 27.79
CA GLU A 88 -3.92 10.44 27.05
C GLU A 88 -4.97 10.85 25.99
N THR A 89 -6.25 10.54 26.20
CA THR A 89 -7.31 10.70 25.18
C THR A 89 -7.54 12.13 24.73
N GLU A 90 -7.43 13.11 25.63
CA GLU A 90 -7.58 14.52 25.30
C GLU A 90 -6.47 15.02 24.36
N GLN A 91 -5.27 14.44 24.49
CA GLN A 91 -4.12 14.79 23.65
C GLN A 91 -4.21 14.18 22.24
N MET A 92 -5.13 13.24 22.00
CA MET A 92 -5.32 12.60 20.70
C MET A 92 -6.23 13.41 19.76
N GLN A 93 -7.16 14.22 20.29
CA GLN A 93 -8.21 14.87 19.48
C GLN A 93 -7.69 15.88 18.45
N PHE A 94 -6.52 16.49 18.70
CA PHE A 94 -5.97 17.54 17.84
C PHE A 94 -4.57 17.20 17.30
N ARG A 95 -4.10 15.98 17.54
CA ARG A 95 -2.72 15.61 17.23
C ARG A 95 -2.65 14.90 15.88
N LYS A 96 -1.73 15.36 15.03
CA LYS A 96 -1.37 14.64 13.82
C LYS A 96 -0.55 13.40 14.19
N PRO A 97 -0.74 12.26 13.50
CA PRO A 97 0.13 11.10 13.66
C PRO A 97 1.59 11.48 13.54
N GLN A 98 2.44 10.92 14.41
CA GLN A 98 3.87 11.11 14.28
C GLN A 98 4.39 10.30 13.09
N MET A 99 4.93 11.00 12.09
CA MET A 99 5.54 10.35 10.94
C MET A 99 6.96 9.90 11.31
N ILE A 100 7.23 8.61 11.12
CA ILE A 100 8.55 8.05 11.36
C ILE A 100 9.45 8.40 10.17
N ALA A 101 10.60 8.99 10.46
CA ALA A 101 11.64 9.24 9.47
C ALA A 101 12.49 7.98 9.26
N SER A 102 13.04 7.83 8.06
CA SER A 102 14.03 6.79 7.77
C SER A 102 15.28 6.98 8.62
N ASN A 103 15.87 5.88 9.11
CA ASN A 103 17.16 5.88 9.82
C ASN A 103 18.37 5.98 8.87
N ILE A 104 18.15 5.91 7.56
CA ILE A 104 19.20 6.06 6.56
C ILE A 104 19.43 7.57 6.32
N PRO A 105 20.66 8.09 6.49
CA PRO A 105 20.97 9.46 6.12
C PRO A 105 20.54 9.71 4.69
N LEU A 106 19.73 10.73 4.47
CA LEU A 106 19.29 11.14 3.15
C LEU A 106 20.53 11.61 2.37
N VAL A 107 21.20 10.69 1.67
CA VAL A 107 22.13 11.09 0.62
C VAL A 107 21.24 11.79 -0.39
N THR A 108 21.47 13.07 -0.63
CA THR A 108 20.71 13.92 -1.55
C THR A 108 20.66 13.24 -2.93
N ARG A 109 19.66 12.39 -3.13
CA ARG A 109 19.28 11.75 -4.38
C ARG A 109 17.76 11.76 -4.35
N LEU A 110 17.24 12.41 -5.37
CA LEU A 110 15.85 12.82 -5.54
C LEU A 110 14.91 11.62 -5.39
N PRO A 111 13.69 11.83 -4.88
CA PRO A 111 12.67 10.81 -4.88
C PRO A 111 12.40 10.41 -6.32
N HIS A 112 12.89 9.24 -6.73
CA HIS A 112 12.28 8.53 -7.84
C HIS A 112 10.86 8.23 -7.38
N MET A 113 9.89 9.04 -7.81
CA MET A 113 8.52 8.59 -7.94
C MET A 113 8.54 7.51 -9.02
N VAL A 114 9.00 6.31 -8.68
CA VAL A 114 8.55 5.11 -9.37
C VAL A 114 7.10 4.99 -8.95
N SER A 115 6.21 5.70 -9.64
CA SER A 115 4.86 5.19 -9.81
C SER A 115 5.07 3.84 -10.47
N VAL A 116 5.08 2.79 -9.65
CA VAL A 116 4.60 1.51 -10.14
C VAL A 116 3.16 1.84 -10.51
N GLU A 117 2.93 2.19 -11.76
CA GLU A 117 1.59 2.18 -12.33
C GLU A 117 1.11 0.74 -12.11
N GLU A 118 0.37 0.51 -11.03
CA GLU A 118 -0.52 -0.63 -10.97
C GLU A 118 -1.50 -0.41 -12.08
N VAL A 119 -1.16 -0.93 -13.26
CA VAL A 119 -2.05 -0.91 -14.41
C VAL A 119 -3.30 -1.66 -13.95
N PRO A 120 -4.47 -1.00 -13.91
CA PRO A 120 -5.69 -1.66 -13.46
C PRO A 120 -5.92 -2.94 -14.28
N TYR A 121 -6.18 -4.03 -13.56
CA TYR A 121 -6.25 -5.37 -14.13
C TYR A 121 -7.66 -5.96 -13.96
N GLY A 122 -8.60 -5.48 -14.78
CA GLY A 122 -9.98 -5.95 -14.79
C GLY A 122 -10.69 -5.71 -13.45
N TYR A 123 -11.20 -6.78 -12.84
CA TYR A 123 -12.04 -6.69 -11.65
C TYR A 123 -11.30 -7.14 -10.39
N CYS A 124 -11.37 -6.30 -9.35
CA CYS A 124 -11.03 -6.68 -7.99
C CYS A 124 -12.20 -7.49 -7.40
N THR A 125 -11.99 -8.80 -7.23
CA THR A 125 -13.02 -9.74 -6.74
C THR A 125 -12.69 -10.16 -5.32
N ASN A 126 -13.55 -9.79 -4.37
CA ASN A 126 -13.46 -10.14 -2.97
C ASN A 126 -14.65 -11.01 -2.59
N LEU A 127 -14.41 -12.08 -1.83
CA LEU A 127 -15.49 -12.90 -1.28
C LEU A 127 -15.03 -13.67 -0.04
N VAL A 128 -15.99 -14.07 0.78
CA VAL A 128 -15.79 -14.96 1.93
C VAL A 128 -16.54 -16.27 1.67
N ILE A 129 -15.88 -17.40 1.90
CA ILE A 129 -16.48 -18.74 1.87
C ILE A 129 -16.56 -19.25 3.31
N ARG A 130 -17.73 -19.76 3.70
CA ARG A 130 -17.91 -20.55 4.93
C ARG A 130 -18.29 -21.99 4.59
N GLY A 131 -17.66 -22.95 5.23
CA GLY A 131 -17.87 -24.38 4.98
C GLY A 131 -17.14 -25.25 5.99
N GLU A 132 -17.02 -26.54 5.70
CA GLU A 132 -16.25 -27.49 6.53
C GLU A 132 -15.13 -28.12 5.70
N GLY A 133 -13.96 -28.29 6.30
CA GLY A 133 -12.80 -28.91 5.65
C GLY A 133 -12.23 -28.09 4.47
N LEU A 134 -12.38 -26.76 4.51
CA LEU A 134 -11.79 -25.87 3.52
C LEU A 134 -10.26 -25.98 3.54
N ASN A 135 -9.64 -26.03 2.36
CA ASN A 135 -8.19 -26.13 2.25
C ASN A 135 -7.61 -24.88 1.55
N PRO A 136 -7.06 -23.92 2.32
CA PRO A 136 -6.52 -22.67 1.75
C PRO A 136 -5.45 -22.91 0.69
N ASP A 137 -4.56 -23.89 0.88
CA ASP A 137 -3.47 -24.16 -0.07
C ASP A 137 -3.96 -24.77 -1.37
N LYS A 138 -4.96 -25.66 -1.32
CA LYS A 138 -5.62 -26.21 -2.51
C LYS A 138 -6.34 -25.11 -3.28
N LEU A 139 -7.03 -24.22 -2.58
CA LEU A 139 -7.74 -23.10 -3.17
C LEU A 139 -6.76 -22.12 -3.83
N ARG A 140 -5.65 -21.79 -3.14
CA ARG A 140 -4.58 -20.94 -3.67
C ARG A 140 -4.03 -21.50 -4.99
N ARG A 141 -3.59 -22.76 -5.01
CA ARG A 141 -3.08 -23.43 -6.22
C ARG A 141 -4.08 -23.42 -7.39
N ARG A 142 -5.39 -23.48 -7.10
CA ARG A 142 -6.43 -23.50 -8.13
C ARG A 142 -6.71 -22.12 -8.71
N LEU A 143 -6.70 -21.08 -7.86
CA LEU A 143 -7.01 -19.71 -8.25
C LEU A 143 -5.81 -18.93 -8.76
N GLU A 144 -4.58 -19.34 -8.44
CA GLU A 144 -3.34 -18.66 -8.87
C GLU A 144 -3.23 -18.52 -10.39
N LYS A 145 -3.84 -19.47 -11.14
CA LYS A 145 -3.88 -19.44 -12.61
C LYS A 145 -5.06 -18.64 -13.19
N LYS A 146 -5.90 -18.03 -12.35
CA LYS A 146 -7.16 -17.37 -12.74
C LYS A 146 -7.13 -15.85 -12.59
N GLY A 147 -6.00 -15.28 -12.18
CA GLY A 147 -5.85 -13.85 -11.97
C GLY A 147 -4.52 -13.47 -11.35
N GLN A 148 -4.42 -12.22 -10.93
CA GLN A 148 -3.27 -11.64 -10.28
C GLN A 148 -3.59 -11.26 -8.83
N SER A 149 -2.56 -10.97 -8.04
CA SER A 149 -2.69 -10.49 -6.66
C SER A 149 -3.58 -11.35 -5.76
N LEU A 150 -3.54 -12.68 -5.96
CA LEU A 150 -4.33 -13.61 -5.18
C LEU A 150 -3.92 -13.58 -3.69
N ILE A 151 -4.91 -13.34 -2.84
CA ILE A 151 -4.82 -13.48 -1.39
C ILE A 151 -5.88 -14.50 -0.96
N VAL A 152 -5.45 -15.48 -0.18
CA VAL A 152 -6.32 -16.47 0.46
C VAL A 152 -5.94 -16.53 1.91
N ALA A 153 -6.84 -16.06 2.78
CA ALA A 153 -6.61 -15.97 4.22
C ALA A 153 -7.76 -16.59 4.99
N GLY A 154 -7.45 -17.31 6.07
CA GLY A 154 -8.45 -17.98 6.91
C GLY A 154 -8.03 -19.40 7.28
N ASP A 155 -9.02 -20.22 7.62
CA ASP A 155 -8.86 -21.58 8.12
C ASP A 155 -9.82 -22.59 7.43
N GLU A 156 -9.96 -23.77 8.01
CA GLU A 156 -10.78 -24.86 7.46
C GLU A 156 -12.29 -24.60 7.51
N SER A 157 -12.73 -23.57 8.24
CA SER A 157 -14.13 -23.20 8.38
C SER A 157 -14.51 -21.96 7.57
N THR A 158 -13.59 -21.00 7.47
CA THR A 158 -13.84 -19.71 6.83
C THR A 158 -12.61 -19.25 6.04
N LEU A 159 -12.79 -18.92 4.76
CA LEU A 159 -11.75 -18.38 3.90
C LEU A 159 -12.19 -17.06 3.26
N ARG A 160 -11.34 -16.03 3.37
CA ARG A 160 -11.45 -14.77 2.62
C ARG A 160 -10.53 -14.82 1.41
N ILE A 161 -11.07 -14.47 0.25
CA ILE A 161 -10.40 -14.49 -1.04
C ILE A 161 -10.44 -13.09 -1.63
N HIS A 162 -9.30 -12.65 -2.13
CA HIS A 162 -9.16 -11.44 -2.95
C HIS A 162 -8.32 -11.80 -4.18
N ILE A 163 -8.80 -11.45 -5.37
CA ILE A 163 -8.12 -11.72 -6.64
C ILE A 163 -8.47 -10.66 -7.67
N HIS A 164 -7.48 -10.23 -8.46
CA HIS A 164 -7.68 -9.38 -9.62
C HIS A 164 -7.86 -10.27 -10.86
N THR A 165 -9.00 -10.19 -11.54
CA THR A 165 -9.33 -11.08 -12.66
C THR A 165 -10.24 -10.43 -13.69
N TYR A 166 -10.13 -10.84 -14.95
CA TYR A 166 -11.10 -10.46 -15.99
C TYR A 166 -12.41 -11.28 -15.93
N ASP A 167 -12.42 -12.41 -15.22
CA ASP A 167 -13.57 -13.31 -15.12
C ASP A 167 -13.94 -13.60 -13.65
N PRO A 168 -14.57 -12.62 -12.96
CA PRO A 168 -15.04 -12.79 -11.58
C PRO A 168 -16.04 -13.95 -11.46
N GLY A 169 -16.83 -14.21 -12.52
CA GLY A 169 -17.82 -15.28 -12.56
C GLY A 169 -17.20 -16.66 -12.32
N SER A 170 -16.04 -16.94 -12.94
CA SER A 170 -15.37 -18.23 -12.71
C SER A 170 -14.84 -18.41 -11.29
N ILE A 171 -14.48 -17.31 -10.60
CA ILE A 171 -14.02 -17.35 -9.20
C ILE A 171 -15.20 -17.67 -8.29
N ILE A 172 -16.32 -16.96 -8.48
CA ILE A 172 -17.55 -17.14 -7.71
C ILE A 172 -18.11 -18.55 -7.91
N HIS A 173 -18.18 -19.02 -9.16
CA HIS A 173 -18.66 -20.36 -9.47
C HIS A 173 -17.84 -21.44 -8.77
N TYR A 174 -16.51 -21.32 -8.80
CA TYR A 174 -15.65 -22.27 -8.09
C TYR A 174 -15.82 -22.17 -6.57
N ALA A 175 -15.84 -20.96 -6.02
CA ALA A 175 -16.02 -20.74 -4.59
C ALA A 175 -17.34 -21.29 -4.06
N ALA A 176 -18.44 -21.12 -4.81
CA ALA A 176 -19.76 -21.64 -4.48
C ALA A 176 -19.80 -23.18 -4.42
N SER A 177 -18.89 -23.87 -5.14
CA SER A 177 -18.80 -25.34 -5.09
C SER A 177 -18.18 -25.87 -3.79
N LEU A 178 -17.57 -25.01 -2.98
CA LEU A 178 -16.82 -25.38 -1.76
C LEU A 178 -17.57 -25.06 -0.47
N GLY A 179 -18.56 -24.17 -0.50
CA GLY A 179 -19.29 -23.72 0.68
C GLY A 179 -20.25 -22.57 0.37
N THR A 180 -20.73 -21.92 1.43
CA THR A 180 -21.65 -20.78 1.32
C THR A 180 -20.85 -19.49 1.13
N LEU A 181 -21.27 -18.67 0.17
CA LEU A 181 -20.63 -17.39 -0.13
C LEU A 181 -21.22 -16.25 0.72
N HIS A 182 -20.33 -15.37 1.17
CA HIS A 182 -20.63 -14.17 1.93
C HIS A 182 -19.77 -13.00 1.43
N GLU A 183 -20.23 -11.77 1.68
CA GLU A 183 -19.46 -10.53 1.44
C GLU A 183 -18.82 -10.46 0.03
N ILE A 184 -19.59 -10.85 -0.99
CA ILE A 184 -19.12 -10.79 -2.38
C ILE A 184 -19.08 -9.31 -2.80
N SER A 185 -17.90 -8.85 -3.19
CA SER A 185 -17.69 -7.51 -3.76
C SER A 185 -16.86 -7.63 -5.03
N ILE A 186 -17.36 -7.03 -6.11
CA ILE A 186 -16.67 -6.96 -7.40
C ILE A 186 -16.57 -5.48 -7.74
N SER A 187 -15.35 -4.99 -7.91
CA SER A 187 -15.09 -3.59 -8.28
C SER A 187 -14.30 -3.55 -9.59
N ASN A 188 -14.74 -2.70 -10.52
CA ASN A 188 -14.00 -2.41 -11.74
C ASN A 188 -12.81 -1.49 -11.39
N MET A 189 -11.57 -2.00 -11.55
CA MET A 189 -10.39 -1.23 -11.20
C MET A 189 -10.06 -0.14 -12.23
N ASP A 190 -10.48 -0.33 -13.49
CA ASP A 190 -10.28 0.68 -14.53
C ASP A 190 -11.09 1.96 -14.22
N GLU A 191 -12.34 1.79 -13.77
CA GLU A 191 -13.18 2.90 -13.31
C GLU A 191 -12.61 3.57 -12.05
N GLN A 192 -12.17 2.77 -11.07
CA GLN A 192 -11.55 3.31 -9.86
C GLN A 192 -10.28 4.13 -10.15
N TYR A 193 -9.47 3.67 -11.11
CA TYR A 193 -8.29 4.40 -11.56
C TYR A 193 -8.66 5.72 -12.25
N GLN A 194 -9.68 5.70 -13.12
CA GLN A 194 -10.19 6.92 -13.76
C GLN A 194 -10.74 7.93 -12.74
N ASP A 195 -11.51 7.47 -11.76
CA ASP A 195 -12.02 8.32 -10.68
C ASP A 195 -10.88 8.92 -9.84
N PHE A 196 -9.85 8.13 -9.54
CA PHE A 196 -8.65 8.62 -8.85
C PHE A 196 -7.95 9.73 -9.63
N LEU A 197 -7.74 9.54 -10.95
CA LEU A 197 -7.15 10.56 -11.82
C LEU A 197 -8.02 11.83 -11.86
N LYS A 198 -9.35 11.68 -11.92
CA LYS A 198 -10.28 12.81 -11.91
C LYS A 198 -10.21 13.59 -10.58
N MET A 199 -10.18 12.91 -9.44
CA MET A 199 -10.03 13.56 -8.13
C MET A 199 -8.68 14.27 -8.00
N GLN A 200 -7.62 13.74 -8.62
CA GLN A 200 -6.31 14.41 -8.65
C GLN A 200 -6.37 15.70 -9.50
N LYS A 201 -7.06 15.65 -10.64
CA LYS A 201 -7.31 16.81 -11.50
C LYS A 201 -8.15 17.89 -10.81
N GLU A 202 -9.19 17.51 -10.07
CA GLU A 202 -10.01 18.46 -9.30
C GLU A 202 -9.27 19.13 -8.13
N ARG A 203 -8.19 18.51 -7.63
CA ARG A 203 -7.31 19.09 -6.61
C ARG A 203 -6.26 20.04 -7.18
N MET A 204 -6.02 20.00 -8.48
CA MET A 204 -5.16 20.98 -9.14
C MET A 204 -5.92 22.31 -9.26
N PRO A 205 -5.31 23.46 -8.94
CA PRO A 205 -5.97 24.74 -9.10
C PRO A 205 -6.41 24.91 -10.56
N ALA A 206 -7.68 25.24 -10.77
CA ALA A 206 -8.19 25.58 -12.10
C ALA A 206 -7.44 26.82 -12.61
N VAL A 207 -6.65 26.65 -13.68
CA VAL A 207 -5.89 27.72 -14.34
C VAL A 207 -6.46 27.93 -15.74
N ASP A 208 -6.65 29.18 -16.15
CA ASP A 208 -7.12 29.52 -17.50
C ASP A 208 -6.08 29.16 -18.58
N ILE A 209 -4.81 29.08 -18.18
CA ILE A 209 -3.68 28.72 -19.03
C ILE A 209 -2.79 27.74 -18.25
N ALA A 210 -2.68 26.52 -18.76
CA ALA A 210 -1.76 25.50 -18.25
C ALA A 210 -0.49 25.46 -19.10
N VAL A 211 0.65 25.22 -18.45
CA VAL A 211 1.94 25.02 -19.13
C VAL A 211 2.29 23.53 -19.06
N VAL A 212 2.57 22.93 -20.22
CA VAL A 212 3.15 21.58 -20.34
C VAL A 212 4.59 21.74 -20.78
N ALA A 213 5.55 21.22 -20.02
CA ALA A 213 6.97 21.32 -20.33
C ALA A 213 7.53 20.00 -20.87
N VAL A 214 8.26 20.06 -21.99
CA VAL A 214 9.07 18.94 -22.48
C VAL A 214 10.48 19.10 -21.96
N VAL A 215 10.94 18.16 -21.13
CA VAL A 215 12.21 18.31 -20.42
C VAL A 215 13.06 17.05 -20.49
N SER A 216 14.38 17.26 -20.58
CA SER A 216 15.36 16.18 -20.71
C SER A 216 16.01 15.93 -19.36
N GLY A 217 15.56 14.87 -18.69
CA GLY A 217 16.13 14.41 -17.43
C GLY A 217 15.53 15.11 -16.20
N ASP A 218 15.65 14.41 -15.08
CA ASP A 218 14.86 14.65 -13.87
C ASP A 218 15.14 16.01 -13.23
N GLY A 219 16.38 16.50 -13.32
CA GLY A 219 16.74 17.80 -12.74
C GLY A 219 16.01 18.99 -13.37
N LEU A 220 15.70 18.92 -14.67
CA LEU A 220 14.86 19.93 -15.31
C LEU A 220 13.39 19.72 -14.94
N SER A 221 12.94 18.47 -14.85
CA SER A 221 11.57 18.15 -14.40
C SER A 221 11.25 18.80 -13.05
N ASP A 222 12.16 18.73 -12.10
CA ASP A 222 11.98 19.29 -10.76
C ASP A 222 11.88 20.82 -10.79
N ILE A 223 12.76 21.47 -11.56
CA ILE A 223 12.76 22.93 -11.71
C ILE A 223 11.42 23.39 -12.30
N PHE A 224 10.98 22.78 -13.40
CA PHE A 224 9.74 23.17 -14.05
C PHE A 224 8.51 22.88 -13.17
N THR A 225 8.50 21.75 -12.45
CA THR A 225 7.44 21.45 -11.47
C THR A 225 7.38 22.50 -10.37
N SER A 226 8.54 22.91 -9.82
CA SER A 226 8.61 23.95 -8.79
C SER A 226 8.15 25.34 -9.26
N LEU A 227 8.22 25.59 -10.57
CA LEU A 227 7.76 26.82 -11.21
C LEU A 227 6.26 26.79 -11.55
N GLY A 228 5.54 25.72 -11.20
CA GLY A 228 4.09 25.61 -11.39
C GLY A 228 3.68 25.09 -12.77
N VAL A 229 4.55 24.38 -13.48
CA VAL A 229 4.17 23.63 -14.69
C VAL A 229 3.14 22.56 -14.33
N ALA A 230 2.07 22.48 -15.11
CA ALA A 230 0.93 21.63 -14.82
C ALA A 230 1.17 20.15 -15.17
N ALA A 231 1.98 19.88 -16.20
CA ALA A 231 2.41 18.53 -16.56
C ALA A 231 3.78 18.53 -17.23
N ILE A 232 4.53 17.44 -17.05
CA ILE A 232 5.84 17.24 -17.65
C ILE A 232 5.80 16.06 -18.60
N VAL A 233 6.32 16.29 -19.81
CA VAL A 233 6.52 15.25 -20.81
C VAL A 233 8.01 14.98 -20.95
N PRO A 234 8.49 13.75 -20.72
CA PRO A 234 9.90 13.43 -20.94
C PRO A 234 10.30 13.66 -22.40
N GLY A 235 11.37 14.41 -22.63
CA GLY A 235 11.88 14.60 -23.98
C GLY A 235 13.16 15.42 -24.06
N GLY A 236 13.95 15.22 -25.11
CA GLY A 236 15.25 15.86 -25.30
C GLY A 236 15.70 15.84 -26.75
N GLN A 237 16.92 16.33 -27.03
CA GLN A 237 17.43 16.48 -28.41
C GLN A 237 17.38 15.19 -29.25
N THR A 238 17.46 14.02 -28.61
CA THR A 238 17.40 12.70 -29.25
C THR A 238 16.18 11.87 -28.83
N MET A 239 15.34 12.39 -27.94
CA MET A 239 14.16 11.73 -27.37
C MET A 239 12.95 12.62 -27.60
N ASN A 240 12.39 12.59 -28.81
CA ASN A 240 11.24 13.41 -29.13
C ASN A 240 9.96 12.76 -28.58
N PRO A 241 9.17 13.46 -27.75
CA PRO A 241 7.89 12.94 -27.33
C PRO A 241 6.96 12.81 -28.54
N SER A 242 6.10 11.80 -28.51
CA SER A 242 5.14 11.61 -29.58
C SER A 242 4.00 12.63 -29.47
N THR A 243 3.26 12.84 -30.56
CA THR A 243 2.03 13.65 -30.55
C THR A 243 1.01 13.11 -29.54
N LYS A 244 1.00 11.79 -29.29
CA LYS A 244 0.12 11.16 -28.31
C LYS A 244 0.50 11.55 -26.88
N ASP A 245 1.79 11.59 -26.56
CA ASP A 245 2.28 11.94 -25.22
C ASP A 245 1.96 13.41 -24.89
N LEU A 246 2.12 14.30 -25.88
CA LEU A 246 1.76 15.71 -25.76
C LEU A 246 0.25 15.91 -25.62
N LEU A 247 -0.56 15.14 -26.36
CA LEU A 247 -2.02 15.19 -26.27
C LEU A 247 -2.50 14.73 -24.89
N GLN A 248 -1.98 13.61 -24.38
CA GLN A 248 -2.32 13.11 -23.04
C GLN A 248 -1.95 14.12 -21.95
N ALA A 249 -0.78 14.74 -22.03
CA ALA A 249 -0.38 15.77 -21.08
C ALA A 249 -1.29 17.01 -21.13
N ALA A 250 -1.77 17.39 -22.32
CA ALA A 250 -2.74 18.47 -22.48
C ALA A 250 -4.12 18.12 -21.90
N GLU A 251 -4.62 16.89 -22.12
CA GLU A 251 -5.90 16.41 -21.58
C GLU A 251 -5.88 16.25 -20.05
N LEU A 252 -4.72 15.98 -19.46
CA LEU A 252 -4.55 15.89 -18.01
C LEU A 252 -4.71 17.26 -17.32
N VAL A 253 -4.33 18.34 -17.99
CA VAL A 253 -4.28 19.70 -17.41
C VAL A 253 -5.45 20.60 -17.81
N VAL A 254 -6.28 20.18 -18.77
CA VAL A 254 -7.53 20.85 -19.22
C VAL A 254 -8.73 20.00 -18.89
#